data_AF-A0A2D6MAX2-F1
#
_entry.id   AF-A0A2D6MAX2-F1
#
_cell.length_a   1.000
_cell.length_b   1.000
_cell.length_c   1.000
_cell.angle_alpha   90.00
_cell.angle_beta   90.00
_cell.angle_gamma   90.00
#
_symmetry.space_group_name_H-M   'P 1'
#
loop_
_entity.id
_entity.type
_entity.pdbx_description
1 polymer ?
#
loop_
_entity_poly.entity_id
_entity_poly.type
_entity_poly.pdbx_seq_one_letter_code
_entity_poly.pdbx_strand_id
1 'polypeptide(L)'
;MMTNEVNFIHPNISVEDAELFGFADAKKAFHIEDNWLMSHVMHVAGVFPSIGIARKNGWNKPIPAGFSEFTVGKNRKKVWILNEFKDL
;
A
#
# COMPACT_ATOMS: atom_id res chain seq x y z
N MET A 1 -16.93 11.62 -6.79
CA MET A 1 -15.76 10.99 -7.44
C MET A 1 -15.20 9.97 -6.48
N MET A 2 -15.21 8.68 -6.80
CA MET A 2 -14.43 7.72 -6.02
C MET A 2 -12.96 8.00 -6.33
N THR A 3 -12.19 8.33 -5.30
CA THR A 3 -10.74 8.56 -5.43
C THR A 3 -10.11 7.27 -5.93
N ASN A 4 -9.48 7.31 -7.11
CA ASN A 4 -8.76 6.17 -7.70
C ASN A 4 -7.41 5.90 -7.00
N GLU A 5 -7.24 6.40 -5.78
CA GLU A 5 -5.99 6.42 -5.03
C GLU A 5 -6.25 5.77 -3.68
N VAL A 6 -5.37 4.86 -3.29
CA VAL A 6 -5.43 4.15 -2.01
C VAL A 6 -4.06 4.23 -1.36
N ASN A 7 -4.03 4.68 -0.11
CA ASN A 7 -2.81 4.92 0.64
C ASN A 7 -2.66 3.85 1.72
N PHE A 8 -1.45 3.34 1.89
CA PHE A 8 -1.07 2.38 2.91
C PHE A 8 0.13 2.90 3.69
N ILE A 9 0.10 2.73 5.01
CA ILE A 9 1.18 3.16 5.90
C ILE A 9 1.53 2.06 6.89
N HIS A 10 2.80 1.88 7.18
CA HIS A 10 3.23 0.98 8.25
C HIS A 10 3.01 1.64 9.62
N PRO A 11 2.49 0.93 10.64
CA PRO A 11 2.14 1.51 11.94
C PRO A 11 3.32 2.14 12.70
N ASN A 12 4.56 1.76 12.37
CA ASN A 12 5.78 2.27 13.01
C ASN A 12 6.38 3.50 12.34
N ILE A 13 5.73 4.05 11.29
CA ILE A 13 6.16 5.31 10.69
C ILE A 13 5.85 6.47 11.64
N SER A 14 6.80 7.38 11.81
CA SER A 14 6.62 8.57 12.65
C SER A 14 5.55 9.50 12.06
N VAL A 15 4.96 10.35 12.90
CA VAL A 15 3.98 11.34 12.42
C VAL A 15 4.66 12.34 11.49
N GLU A 16 5.89 12.74 11.81
CA GLU A 16 6.70 13.66 11.01
C GLU A 16 6.98 13.10 9.61
N ASP A 17 7.37 11.83 9.50
CA ASP A 17 7.57 11.17 8.20
C ASP A 17 6.24 11.02 7.45
N ALA A 18 5.18 10.62 8.14
CA ALA A 18 3.85 10.55 7.54
C ALA A 18 3.43 11.92 6.96
N GLU A 19 3.64 13.01 7.69
CA GLU A 19 3.37 14.36 7.21
C GLU A 19 4.26 14.75 6.01
N LEU A 20 5.56 14.49 6.11
CA LEU A 20 6.54 14.80 5.06
C LEU A 20 6.21 14.13 3.72
N PHE A 21 5.76 12.88 3.76
CA PHE A 21 5.38 12.11 2.57
C PHE A 21 3.91 12.28 2.15
N GLY A 22 3.16 13.18 2.80
CA GLY A 22 1.76 13.47 2.44
C GLY A 22 0.73 12.45 2.95
N PHE A 23 1.12 11.62 3.91
CA PHE A 23 0.26 10.72 4.70
C PHE A 23 -0.20 11.35 6.02
N ALA A 24 -0.14 12.69 6.16
CA ALA A 24 -0.58 13.45 7.33
C ALA A 24 -1.99 13.06 7.80
N ASP A 25 -2.88 12.74 6.86
CA ASP A 25 -4.21 12.17 7.09
C ASP A 25 -4.13 10.64 7.27
N ALA A 26 -3.21 10.14 8.09
CA ALA A 26 -2.95 8.70 8.25
C ALA A 26 -4.22 7.91 8.61
N LYS A 27 -5.22 8.55 9.24
CA LYS A 27 -6.56 7.98 9.49
C LYS A 27 -7.30 7.52 8.23
N LYS A 28 -6.99 8.06 7.05
CA LYS A 28 -7.55 7.66 5.75
C LYS A 28 -6.70 6.58 5.06
N ALA A 29 -5.48 6.35 5.52
CA ALA A 29 -4.62 5.29 5.01
C ALA A 29 -4.93 3.96 5.69
N PHE A 30 -4.78 2.87 4.95
CA PHE A 30 -4.84 1.53 5.53
C PHE A 30 -3.52 1.21 6.22
N HIS A 31 -3.58 0.59 7.39
CA HIS A 31 -2.38 0.17 8.11
C HIS A 31 -1.91 -1.19 7.58
N ILE A 32 -0.61 -1.31 7.31
CA ILE A 32 0.04 -2.56 6.91
C ILE A 32 0.28 -3.42 8.16
N GLU A 33 0.04 -4.73 8.06
CA GLU A 33 0.35 -5.68 9.14
C GLU A 33 1.65 -6.46 8.81
N ASP A 34 2.34 -6.96 9.84
CA ASP A 34 3.67 -7.57 9.73
C ASP A 34 3.76 -8.74 8.74
N ASN A 35 2.68 -9.52 8.59
CA ASN A 35 2.61 -10.69 7.73
C ASN A 35 2.03 -10.38 6.33
N TRP A 36 1.77 -9.11 6.03
CA TRP A 36 1.24 -8.72 4.73
C TRP A 36 2.28 -8.89 3.62
N LEU A 37 1.73 -9.05 2.43
CA LEU A 37 2.44 -9.16 1.16
C LEU A 37 1.72 -8.21 0.22
N MET A 38 2.32 -7.92 -0.94
CA MET A 38 1.66 -7.10 -1.95
C MET A 38 0.29 -7.66 -2.35
N SER A 39 0.07 -8.97 -2.26
CA SER A 39 -1.23 -9.60 -2.52
C SER A 39 -2.34 -9.15 -1.56
N HIS A 40 -2.01 -8.84 -0.30
CA HIS A 40 -2.94 -8.26 0.67
C HIS A 40 -3.25 -6.81 0.31
N VAL A 41 -2.22 -6.00 0.05
CA VAL A 41 -2.34 -4.60 -0.37
C VAL A 41 -3.25 -4.48 -1.59
N MET A 42 -3.01 -5.28 -2.63
CA MET A 42 -3.79 -5.22 -3.88
C MET A 42 -5.24 -5.68 -3.70
N HIS A 43 -5.50 -6.58 -2.76
CA HIS A 43 -6.87 -6.96 -2.42
C HIS A 43 -7.59 -5.83 -1.68
N VAL A 44 -6.98 -5.28 -0.63
CA VAL A 44 -7.53 -4.17 0.18
C VAL A 44 -7.73 -2.92 -0.67
N ALA A 45 -6.82 -2.63 -1.60
CA ALA A 45 -6.96 -1.55 -2.57
C ALA A 45 -8.12 -1.78 -3.56
N GLY A 46 -8.75 -2.96 -3.56
CA GLY A 46 -9.80 -3.33 -4.51
C GLY A 46 -9.29 -3.41 -5.95
N VAL A 47 -8.03 -3.82 -6.15
CA VAL A 47 -7.47 -4.14 -7.47
C VAL A 47 -7.88 -5.57 -7.87
N PHE A 48 -7.83 -6.50 -6.91
CA PHE A 48 -8.28 -7.88 -7.09
C PHE A 48 -9.38 -8.24 -6.09
N PRO A 49 -10.35 -9.09 -6.49
CA PRO A 49 -11.46 -9.47 -5.62
C PRO A 49 -11.05 -10.43 -4.49
N SER A 50 -9.84 -10.99 -4.53
CA SER A 50 -9.29 -11.78 -3.42
C SER A 50 -7.76 -11.78 -3.41
N ILE A 51 -7.18 -12.06 -2.24
CA ILE A 51 -5.73 -12.26 -2.05
C ILE A 51 -5.22 -13.38 -2.97
N GLY A 52 -5.97 -14.50 -3.08
CA GLY A 52 -5.59 -15.63 -3.92
C GLY A 52 -5.46 -15.26 -5.39
N ILE A 53 -6.35 -14.40 -5.91
CA ILE A 53 -6.25 -13.88 -7.28
C ILE A 53 -5.07 -12.94 -7.42
N ALA A 54 -4.82 -12.04 -6.45
CA ALA A 54 -3.66 -11.18 -6.48
C ALA A 54 -2.34 -11.99 -6.51
N ARG A 55 -2.24 -13.07 -5.72
CA ARG A 55 -1.09 -13.98 -5.72
C ARG A 55 -0.87 -14.63 -7.08
N LYS A 56 -1.92 -15.19 -7.68
CA LYS A 56 -1.87 -15.81 -9.02
C LYS A 56 -1.43 -14.82 -10.11
N ASN A 57 -1.69 -13.52 -9.92
CA ASN A 57 -1.30 -12.44 -10.83
C ASN A 57 0.08 -11.83 -10.49
N GLY A 58 0.93 -12.54 -9.74
CA GLY A 58 2.33 -12.13 -9.51
C GLY A 58 2.54 -11.16 -8.35
N TRP A 59 1.53 -10.90 -7.52
CA TRP A 59 1.65 -10.07 -6.33
C TRP A 59 1.96 -10.85 -5.05
N ASN A 60 2.33 -12.14 -5.17
CA ASN A 60 2.82 -12.93 -4.04
C ASN A 60 4.28 -12.61 -3.71
N LYS A 61 4.56 -11.36 -3.36
CA LYS A 61 5.89 -10.83 -3.06
C LYS A 61 5.86 -9.91 -1.83
N PRO A 62 7.01 -9.74 -1.14
CA PRO A 62 7.12 -8.82 -0.01
C PRO A 62 6.68 -7.40 -0.39
N ILE A 63 6.20 -6.64 0.60
CA ILE A 63 5.99 -5.20 0.45
C ILE A 63 7.37 -4.52 0.46
N PRO A 64 7.71 -3.67 -0.52
CA PRO A 64 8.99 -2.96 -0.52
C PRO A 64 9.17 -2.11 0.74
N ALA A 65 10.42 -1.93 1.18
CA ALA A 65 10.76 -0.98 2.23
C ALA A 65 10.60 0.48 1.74
N GLY A 66 10.41 1.40 2.67
CA GLY A 66 10.27 2.83 2.38
C GLY A 66 9.04 3.20 1.53
N PHE A 67 9.18 4.22 0.70
CA PHE A 67 8.09 4.74 -0.13
C PHE A 67 7.97 4.01 -1.47
N SER A 68 6.75 3.67 -1.88
CA SER A 68 6.46 3.01 -3.16
C SER A 68 5.15 3.49 -3.79
N GLU A 69 5.16 3.62 -5.11
CA GLU A 69 4.00 3.96 -5.94
C GLU A 69 3.73 2.85 -6.96
N PHE A 70 2.47 2.45 -7.08
CA PHE A 70 2.01 1.54 -8.13
C PHE A 70 0.79 2.11 -8.84
N THR A 71 0.78 2.07 -10.17
CA THR A 71 -0.42 2.28 -11.00
C THR A 71 -0.86 0.93 -11.56
N VAL A 72 -2.06 0.46 -11.21
CA VAL A 72 -2.50 -0.91 -11.50
C VAL A 72 -3.89 -0.97 -12.16
N GLY A 73 -4.05 -1.92 -13.08
CA GLY A 73 -5.31 -2.20 -13.75
C GLY A 73 -5.71 -1.18 -14.81
N LYS A 74 -6.79 -1.47 -15.54
CA LYS A 74 -7.28 -0.62 -16.65
C LYS A 74 -7.74 0.76 -16.20
N ASN A 75 -8.28 0.85 -14.98
CA ASN A 75 -8.73 2.11 -14.39
C ASN A 75 -7.58 2.94 -13.81
N ARG A 76 -6.32 2.51 -14.00
CA ARG A 76 -5.11 3.18 -13.50
C ARG A 76 -5.22 3.53 -12.02
N LYS A 77 -5.68 2.58 -11.20
CA LYS A 77 -5.79 2.78 -9.76
C LYS A 77 -4.38 2.98 -9.19
N LYS A 78 -4.17 4.06 -8.45
CA LYS A 78 -2.91 4.33 -7.76
C LYS A 78 -2.93 3.74 -6.37
N VAL A 79 -1.83 3.09 -6.01
CA VAL A 79 -1.58 2.52 -4.70
C VAL A 79 -0.28 3.11 -4.20
N TRP A 80 -0.36 3.84 -3.09
CA TRP A 80 0.77 4.47 -2.44
C TRP A 80 1.06 3.74 -1.14
N ILE A 81 2.33 3.44 -0.89
CA ILE A 81 2.76 2.70 0.29
C ILE A 81 3.90 3.48 0.94
N LEU A 82 3.79 3.76 2.22
CA LEU A 82 4.88 4.21 3.07
C LEU A 82 5.16 3.11 4.10
N ASN A 83 6.16 2.29 3.81
CA ASN A 83 6.59 1.18 4.65
C ASN A 83 7.85 1.54 5.43
N GLU A 84 8.21 0.75 6.44
CA GLU A 84 9.46 0.95 7.20
C GLU A 84 10.67 1.04 6.28
N PHE A 85 11.57 1.96 6.59
CA PHE A 85 12.88 2.09 5.98
C PHE A 85 13.83 1.04 6.59
N LYS A 86 13.59 -0.24 6.31
CA LYS A 86 14.55 -1.30 6.66
C LYS A 86 15.75 -1.19 5.72
N ASP A 87 16.95 -1.10 6.30
CA ASP A 87 18.25 -1.14 5.61
C ASP A 87 18.59 0.09 4.73
N LEU A 88 18.21 1.31 5.13
CA LEU A 88 18.70 2.57 4.55
C LEU A 88 19.80 3.23 5.40
#